data_AF-A0A1I1DI33-F1
#
_entry.id   AF-A0A1I1DI33-F1
#
_cell.length_a   1.000
_cell.length_b   1.000
_cell.length_c   1.000
_cell.angle_alpha   90.00
_cell.angle_beta   90.00
_cell.angle_gamma   90.00
#
_symmetry.space_group_name_H-M   'P 1'
#
loop_
_entity.id
_entity.type
_entity.pdbx_description
1 polymer ?
#
loop_
_entity_poly.entity_id
_entity_poly.type
_entity_poly.pdbx_seq_one_letter_code
_entity_poly.pdbx_strand_id
1 'polypeptide(L)'
;MPSAVILLHDANHLADDQRDRFLACLSEAELLRYRRFVRPVRQREFLLGRILLRFAAAHLAGAAFDAVQVTERKSQAPLIRLPAAVAPHFSLSHSRGWVACAASIDTALGLDIEMLDPGRNVDAIGRAAFSAAESNWLSSRAAQDKVADFYALWSSKEALFKLMSSQGSEAPLPEQVAAGMRLRSGPAWHARTWVQHGLAIALCSRDRLYPVRRICLSGASPAAWLQQLNGS
;
A
#
# COMPACT_ATOMS: atom_id res chain seq x y z
N MET A 1 -18.72 6.80 -10.18
CA MET A 1 -17.85 7.20 -9.06
C MET A 1 -16.50 6.55 -9.29
N PRO A 2 -15.38 7.23 -8.98
CA PRO A 2 -14.05 6.65 -9.04
C PRO A 2 -14.00 5.30 -8.31
N SER A 3 -13.30 4.33 -8.90
CA SER A 3 -13.11 3.02 -8.28
C SER A 3 -11.63 2.73 -8.02
N ALA A 4 -11.36 1.82 -7.10
CA ALA A 4 -9.99 1.38 -6.83
C ALA A 4 -9.96 -0.13 -6.53
N VAL A 5 -8.80 -0.72 -6.81
CA VAL A 5 -8.46 -2.07 -6.37
C VAL A 5 -7.27 -2.01 -5.42
N ILE A 6 -7.30 -2.81 -4.36
CA ILE A 6 -6.16 -3.10 -3.50
C ILE A 6 -5.83 -4.58 -3.68
N LEU A 7 -4.65 -4.85 -4.23
CA LEU A 7 -4.12 -6.19 -4.35
C LEU A 7 -3.19 -6.45 -3.16
N LEU A 8 -3.42 -7.55 -2.43
CA LEU A 8 -2.55 -8.00 -1.35
C LEU A 8 -1.92 -9.34 -1.71
N HIS A 9 -0.67 -9.56 -1.31
CA HIS A 9 -0.01 -10.85 -1.46
C HIS A 9 1.05 -11.03 -0.36
N ASP A 10 1.12 -12.24 0.19
CA ASP A 10 2.13 -12.61 1.18
C ASP A 10 3.43 -13.04 0.48
N ALA A 11 4.51 -12.27 0.68
CA ALA A 11 5.82 -12.56 0.11
C ALA A 11 6.63 -13.57 0.96
N ASN A 12 6.17 -13.97 2.14
CA ASN A 12 6.87 -14.92 3.00
C ASN A 12 6.86 -16.35 2.44
N HIS A 13 5.86 -16.67 1.62
CA HIS A 13 5.64 -17.99 1.04
C HIS A 13 5.95 -18.06 -0.45
N LEU A 14 6.75 -17.12 -0.98
CA LEU A 14 7.23 -17.18 -2.36
C LEU A 14 8.20 -18.35 -2.54
N ALA A 15 7.82 -19.33 -3.35
CA ALA A 15 8.68 -20.42 -3.74
C ALA A 15 9.85 -19.91 -4.62
N ASP A 16 10.97 -20.63 -4.63
CA ASP A 16 12.17 -20.21 -5.37
C ASP A 16 11.91 -20.07 -6.88
N ASP A 17 11.15 -20.99 -7.46
CA ASP A 17 10.78 -20.96 -8.88
C ASP A 17 9.88 -19.76 -9.21
N GLN A 18 8.99 -19.36 -8.31
CA GLN A 18 8.17 -18.15 -8.44
C GLN A 18 9.04 -16.89 -8.37
N ARG A 19 9.95 -16.86 -7.39
CA ARG A 19 10.91 -15.76 -7.22
C ARG A 19 11.73 -15.58 -8.49
N ASP A 20 12.27 -16.65 -9.05
CA ASP A 20 13.16 -16.58 -10.21
C ASP A 20 12.42 -16.10 -11.46
N ARG A 21 11.16 -16.53 -11.66
CA ARG A 21 10.28 -15.99 -12.71
C ARG A 21 10.00 -14.50 -12.52
N PHE A 22 9.72 -14.05 -11.30
CA PHE A 22 9.50 -12.64 -11.00
C PHE A 22 10.77 -11.81 -11.20
N LEU A 23 11.94 -12.35 -10.85
CA LEU A 23 13.22 -11.68 -11.08
C LEU A 23 13.46 -11.45 -12.57
N ALA A 24 13.07 -12.40 -13.43
CA ALA A 24 13.17 -12.27 -14.88
C ALA A 24 12.30 -11.13 -15.45
N CYS A 25 11.29 -10.64 -14.71
CA CYS A 25 10.45 -9.52 -15.12
C CYS A 25 11.02 -8.13 -14.74
N LEU A 26 12.06 -8.07 -13.92
CA LEU A 26 12.64 -6.80 -13.49
C LEU A 26 13.58 -6.25 -14.56
N SER A 27 13.58 -4.92 -14.73
CA SER A 27 14.63 -4.24 -15.48
C SER A 27 15.98 -4.34 -14.76
N GLU A 28 17.07 -4.07 -15.48
CA GLU A 28 18.42 -4.02 -14.87
C GLU A 28 18.49 -3.05 -13.69
N ALA A 29 17.90 -1.86 -13.81
CA ALA A 29 17.85 -0.88 -12.74
C ALA A 29 17.11 -1.39 -11.48
N GLU A 30 16.01 -2.12 -11.68
CA GLU A 30 15.28 -2.76 -10.58
C GLU A 30 16.05 -3.93 -9.97
N LEU A 31 16.72 -4.75 -10.77
CA LEU A 31 17.59 -5.82 -10.28
C LEU A 31 18.74 -5.28 -9.43
N LEU A 32 19.36 -4.19 -9.86
CA LEU A 32 20.39 -3.50 -9.07
C LEU A 32 19.82 -3.01 -7.73
N ARG A 33 18.61 -2.43 -7.71
CA ARG A 33 17.97 -2.02 -6.45
C ARG A 33 17.59 -3.22 -5.58
N TYR A 34 17.05 -4.28 -6.16
CA TYR A 34 16.71 -5.53 -5.48
C TYR A 34 17.93 -6.11 -4.73
N ARG A 35 19.08 -6.20 -5.41
CA ARG A 35 20.32 -6.75 -4.85
C ARG A 35 20.90 -5.93 -3.69
N ARG A 36 20.53 -4.65 -3.55
CA ARG A 36 21.00 -3.79 -2.44
C ARG A 36 20.32 -4.05 -1.11
N PHE A 37 19.17 -4.72 -1.09
CA PHE A 37 18.51 -5.04 0.17
C PHE A 37 19.26 -6.16 0.89
N VAL A 38 19.77 -5.86 2.10
CA VAL A 38 20.49 -6.83 2.93
C VAL A 38 19.55 -7.86 3.55
N ARG A 39 18.34 -7.45 3.95
CA ARG A 39 17.37 -8.33 4.59
C ARG A 39 16.57 -9.11 3.53
N PRO A 40 16.53 -10.46 3.56
CA PRO A 40 15.79 -11.25 2.57
C PRO A 40 14.30 -10.90 2.48
N VAL A 41 13.65 -10.58 3.60
CA VAL A 41 12.25 -10.13 3.60
C VAL A 41 12.06 -8.85 2.78
N ARG A 42 12.99 -7.88 2.87
CA ARG A 42 12.92 -6.63 2.09
C ARG A 42 13.13 -6.90 0.59
N GLN A 43 14.00 -7.85 0.24
CA GLN A 43 14.19 -8.29 -1.14
C GLN A 43 12.87 -8.84 -1.70
N ARG A 44 12.21 -9.74 -0.97
CA ARG A 44 10.93 -10.34 -1.38
C ARG A 44 9.80 -9.30 -1.47
N GLU A 45 9.69 -8.41 -0.49
CA GLU A 45 8.73 -7.31 -0.49
C GLU A 45 8.92 -6.38 -1.70
N PHE A 46 10.17 -6.01 -2.00
CA PHE A 46 10.49 -5.17 -3.15
C PHE A 46 10.12 -5.85 -4.47
N LEU A 47 10.56 -7.11 -4.64
CA LEU A 47 10.29 -7.89 -5.84
C LEU A 47 8.78 -7.97 -6.09
N LEU A 48 8.03 -8.44 -5.10
CA LEU A 48 6.59 -8.62 -5.22
C LEU A 48 5.86 -7.29 -5.42
N GLY A 49 6.33 -6.20 -4.79
CA GLY A 49 5.77 -4.86 -5.01
C GLY A 49 5.89 -4.39 -6.45
N ARG A 50 6.98 -4.74 -7.16
CA ARG A 50 7.16 -4.41 -8.58
C ARG A 50 6.31 -5.26 -9.51
N ILE A 51 6.09 -6.52 -9.15
CA ILE A 51 5.22 -7.42 -9.91
C ILE A 51 3.76 -7.03 -9.73
N LEU A 52 3.31 -6.77 -8.49
CA LEU A 52 1.96 -6.29 -8.21
C LEU A 52 1.67 -4.94 -8.88
N LEU A 53 2.65 -4.02 -8.90
CA LEU A 53 2.52 -2.74 -9.60
C LEU A 53 2.27 -2.94 -11.09
N ARG A 54 3.10 -3.75 -11.77
CA ARG A 54 2.92 -4.06 -13.19
C ARG A 54 1.58 -4.72 -13.46
N PHE A 55 1.23 -5.70 -12.64
CA PHE A 55 -0.02 -6.43 -12.78
C PHE A 55 -1.25 -5.51 -12.63
N ALA A 56 -1.28 -4.68 -11.59
CA ALA A 56 -2.36 -3.71 -11.38
C ALA A 56 -2.43 -2.69 -12.52
N ALA A 57 -1.29 -2.16 -12.97
CA ALA A 57 -1.22 -1.17 -14.03
C ALA A 57 -1.69 -1.73 -15.37
N ALA A 58 -1.17 -2.91 -15.75
CA ALA A 58 -1.54 -3.61 -16.98
C ALA A 58 -3.03 -3.94 -17.00
N HIS A 59 -3.55 -4.50 -15.90
CA HIS A 59 -4.96 -4.88 -15.80
C HIS A 59 -5.89 -3.66 -15.96
N LEU A 60 -5.65 -2.58 -15.21
CA LEU A 60 -6.51 -1.40 -15.26
C LEU A 60 -6.41 -0.64 -16.58
N ALA A 61 -5.26 -0.65 -17.23
CA ALA A 61 -5.05 0.03 -18.51
C ALA A 61 -5.39 -0.84 -19.74
N GLY A 62 -5.78 -2.12 -19.55
CA GLY A 62 -5.99 -3.05 -20.66
C GLY A 62 -4.72 -3.33 -21.48
N ALA A 63 -3.54 -3.23 -20.85
CA ALA A 63 -2.25 -3.40 -21.48
C ALA A 63 -1.62 -4.77 -21.17
N ALA A 64 -0.62 -5.18 -21.96
CA ALA A 64 0.18 -6.35 -21.64
C ALA A 64 1.06 -6.10 -20.40
N PHE A 65 1.31 -7.14 -19.61
CA PHE A 65 2.09 -7.05 -18.37
C PHE A 65 3.52 -6.55 -18.60
N ASP A 66 4.16 -7.02 -19.68
CA ASP A 66 5.52 -6.66 -20.10
C ASP A 66 5.62 -5.27 -20.74
N ALA A 67 4.50 -4.69 -21.18
CA ALA A 67 4.44 -3.33 -21.69
C ALA A 67 4.55 -2.26 -20.58
N VAL A 68 4.36 -2.63 -19.31
CA VAL A 68 4.46 -1.70 -18.18
C VAL A 68 5.93 -1.44 -17.86
N GLN A 69 6.40 -0.24 -18.20
CA GLN A 69 7.74 0.20 -17.85
C GLN A 69 7.76 0.83 -16.47
N VAL A 70 8.66 0.38 -15.59
CA VAL A 70 8.85 0.93 -14.26
C VAL A 70 10.22 1.60 -14.17
N THR A 71 10.26 2.86 -13.74
CA THR A 71 11.50 3.60 -13.51
C THR A 71 11.64 3.91 -12.03
N GLU A 72 12.73 3.44 -11.43
CA GLU A 72 13.06 3.71 -10.04
C GLU A 72 13.45 5.18 -9.82
N ARG A 73 12.97 5.76 -8.71
CA ARG A 73 13.31 7.12 -8.29
C ARG A 73 13.88 7.11 -6.89
N LYS A 74 14.86 7.98 -6.63
CA LYS A 74 15.48 8.14 -5.31
C LYS A 74 14.47 8.79 -4.37
N SER A 75 14.23 8.16 -3.23
CA SER A 75 13.34 8.66 -2.16
C SER A 75 11.91 8.99 -2.59
N GLN A 76 11.43 8.41 -3.70
CA GLN A 76 10.08 8.61 -4.22
C GLN A 76 9.48 7.27 -4.65
N ALA A 77 8.16 7.23 -4.82
CA ALA A 77 7.49 6.12 -5.51
C ALA A 77 8.10 5.93 -6.91
N PRO A 78 8.11 4.71 -7.48
CA PRO A 78 8.55 4.54 -8.86
C PRO A 78 7.65 5.34 -9.83
N LEU A 79 8.11 5.55 -11.06
CA LEU A 79 7.28 6.05 -12.15
C LEU A 79 6.87 4.86 -13.02
N ILE A 80 5.61 4.80 -13.45
CA ILE A 80 5.15 3.84 -14.45
C ILE A 80 4.88 4.56 -15.78
N ARG A 81 5.17 3.91 -16.90
CA ARG A 81 4.81 4.35 -18.24
C ARG A 81 4.19 3.21 -19.03
N LEU A 82 3.20 3.56 -19.83
CA LEU A 82 2.49 2.67 -20.74
C LEU A 82 2.52 3.30 -22.15
N PRO A 83 2.85 2.53 -23.21
CA PRO A 83 3.01 3.09 -24.56
C PRO A 83 1.76 3.72 -25.17
N ALA A 84 0.57 3.15 -24.91
CA ALA A 84 -0.67 3.52 -25.57
C ALA A 84 -1.82 3.80 -24.59
N ALA A 85 -1.52 4.02 -23.31
CA ALA A 85 -2.52 4.22 -22.27
C ALA A 85 -2.03 5.19 -21.19
N VAL A 86 -2.99 5.85 -20.53
CA VAL A 86 -2.70 6.65 -19.34
C VAL A 86 -2.32 5.70 -18.20
N ALA A 87 -1.20 6.01 -17.54
CA ALA A 87 -0.77 5.28 -16.36
C ALA A 87 -1.79 5.47 -15.22
N PRO A 88 -2.29 4.39 -14.59
CA PRO A 88 -3.13 4.53 -13.41
C PRO A 88 -2.35 5.16 -12.25
N HIS A 89 -3.09 5.83 -11.38
CA HIS A 89 -2.60 6.18 -10.05
C HIS A 89 -2.39 4.91 -9.22
N PHE A 90 -1.35 4.91 -8.38
CA PHE A 90 -1.08 3.78 -7.50
C PHE A 90 -0.41 4.21 -6.20
N SER A 91 -0.46 3.33 -5.20
CA SER A 91 0.36 3.40 -4.00
C SER A 91 0.76 2.01 -3.54
N LEU A 92 2.03 1.86 -3.16
CA LEU A 92 2.58 0.61 -2.63
C LEU A 92 2.76 0.70 -1.10
N SER A 93 2.51 -0.39 -0.40
CA SER A 93 2.94 -0.56 0.99
C SER A 93 3.29 -2.02 1.28
N HIS A 94 4.07 -2.25 2.34
CA HIS A 94 4.44 -3.58 2.78
C HIS A 94 4.62 -3.61 4.30
N SER A 95 4.28 -4.73 4.94
CA SER A 95 4.56 -4.94 6.36
C SER A 95 4.73 -6.42 6.66
N ARG A 96 5.86 -6.78 7.26
CA ARG A 96 6.22 -8.16 7.67
C ARG A 96 6.04 -9.20 6.55
N GLY A 97 6.51 -8.89 5.35
CA GLY A 97 6.43 -9.76 4.19
C GLY A 97 5.11 -9.66 3.42
N TRP A 98 4.05 -9.07 3.97
CA TRP A 98 2.89 -8.70 3.18
C TRP A 98 3.19 -7.52 2.30
N VAL A 99 2.71 -7.55 1.05
CA VAL A 99 2.82 -6.46 0.09
C VAL A 99 1.45 -6.12 -0.45
N ALA A 100 1.18 -4.82 -0.56
CA ALA A 100 -0.06 -4.33 -1.14
C ALA A 100 0.19 -3.25 -2.21
N CYS A 101 -0.63 -3.29 -3.26
CA CYS A 101 -0.69 -2.29 -4.31
C CYS A 101 -2.13 -1.81 -4.46
N ALA A 102 -2.37 -0.55 -4.14
CA ALA A 102 -3.61 0.12 -4.50
C ALA A 102 -3.47 0.76 -5.88
N ALA A 103 -4.48 0.67 -6.73
CA ALA A 103 -4.48 1.32 -8.04
C ALA A 103 -5.87 1.81 -8.46
N SER A 104 -5.91 2.92 -9.20
CA SER A 104 -7.11 3.54 -9.77
C SER A 104 -6.77 4.28 -11.06
N ILE A 105 -7.67 4.26 -12.04
CA ILE A 105 -7.54 5.07 -13.27
C ILE A 105 -7.94 6.53 -13.00
N ASP A 106 -8.85 6.76 -12.05
CA ASP A 106 -9.60 8.01 -11.97
C ASP A 106 -9.04 8.98 -10.92
N THR A 107 -8.36 8.49 -9.87
CA THR A 107 -8.01 9.32 -8.73
C THR A 107 -6.70 8.91 -8.06
N ALA A 108 -6.01 9.91 -7.51
CA ALA A 108 -4.80 9.73 -6.73
C ALA A 108 -5.07 8.94 -5.45
N LEU A 109 -4.11 8.08 -5.08
CA LEU A 109 -4.21 7.18 -3.94
C LEU A 109 -2.98 7.28 -3.05
N GLY A 110 -3.18 7.04 -1.77
CA GLY A 110 -2.15 6.72 -0.80
C GLY A 110 -2.59 5.50 0.01
N LEU A 111 -1.74 4.49 0.07
CA LEU A 111 -2.03 3.22 0.74
C LEU A 111 -0.98 2.96 1.80
N ASP A 112 -1.44 2.51 2.96
CA ASP A 112 -0.58 1.90 3.95
C ASP A 112 -1.15 0.59 4.52
N ILE A 113 -0.26 -0.35 4.83
CA ILE A 113 -0.59 -1.59 5.51
C ILE A 113 0.38 -1.81 6.67
N GLU A 114 -0.13 -2.24 7.81
CA GLU A 114 0.70 -2.61 8.97
C GLU A 114 0.19 -3.87 9.64
N MET A 115 1.10 -4.81 9.91
CA MET A 115 0.78 -6.01 10.68
C MET A 115 0.60 -5.63 12.15
N LEU A 116 -0.57 -5.95 12.71
CA LEU A 116 -0.89 -5.74 14.12
C LEU A 116 0.11 -6.53 14.98
N ASP A 117 0.71 -5.85 15.96
CA ASP A 117 1.63 -6.46 16.90
C ASP A 117 1.24 -6.11 18.34
N PRO A 118 0.59 -7.02 19.08
CA PRO A 118 0.23 -6.78 20.47
C PRO A 118 1.45 -6.73 21.41
N GLY A 119 2.63 -7.20 20.96
CA GLY A 119 3.87 -7.14 21.74
C GLY A 119 4.56 -5.78 21.72
N ARG A 120 4.11 -4.83 20.90
CA ARG A 120 4.70 -3.48 20.83
C ARG A 120 4.12 -2.57 21.90
N ASN A 121 4.99 -1.72 22.47
CA ASN A 121 4.57 -0.61 23.33
C ASN A 121 4.00 0.54 22.48
N VAL A 122 2.74 0.37 22.04
CA VAL A 122 2.03 1.32 21.17
C VAL A 122 1.85 2.70 21.82
N ASP A 123 1.77 2.78 23.16
CA ASP A 123 1.70 4.07 23.86
C ASP A 123 3.02 4.85 23.74
N ALA A 124 4.17 4.18 23.89
CA ALA A 124 5.48 4.81 23.74
C ALA A 124 5.74 5.28 22.31
N ILE A 125 5.38 4.45 21.32
CA ILE A 125 5.50 4.82 19.90
C ILE A 125 4.54 5.96 19.57
N GLY A 126 3.29 5.89 20.05
CA GLY A 126 2.28 6.94 19.86
C GLY A 126 2.76 8.29 20.37
N ARG A 127 3.34 8.36 21.58
CA ARG A 127 3.89 9.61 22.13
C ARG A 127 5.00 10.25 21.28
N ALA A 128 5.74 9.45 20.52
CA ALA A 128 6.82 9.94 19.66
C ALA A 128 6.34 10.38 18.26
N ALA A 129 5.19 9.87 17.81
CA ALA A 129 4.73 10.03 16.42
C ALA A 129 3.40 10.79 16.27
N PHE A 130 2.58 10.83 17.32
CA PHE A 130 1.26 11.43 17.30
C PHE A 130 1.24 12.76 18.05
N SER A 131 0.23 13.59 17.77
CA SER A 131 0.00 14.80 18.55
C SER A 131 -0.31 14.48 20.01
N ALA A 132 -0.23 15.48 20.89
CA ALA A 132 -0.61 15.30 22.29
C ALA A 132 -2.08 14.84 22.43
N ALA A 133 -2.98 15.39 21.61
CA ALA A 133 -4.39 15.02 21.62
C ALA A 133 -4.61 13.56 21.18
N GLU A 134 -3.95 13.14 20.10
CA GLU A 134 -4.00 11.76 19.61
C GLU A 134 -3.38 10.76 20.60
N SER A 135 -2.25 11.12 21.22
CA SER A 135 -1.58 10.30 22.23
C SER A 135 -2.43 10.12 23.48
N ASN A 136 -3.07 11.20 23.96
CA ASN A 136 -3.99 11.15 25.10
C ASN A 136 -5.23 10.32 24.78
N TRP A 137 -5.77 10.48 23.57
CA TRP A 137 -6.87 9.65 23.09
C TRP A 137 -6.48 8.17 23.04
N LEU A 138 -5.32 7.83 22.47
CA LEU A 138 -4.85 6.44 22.41
C LEU A 138 -4.65 5.87 23.82
N SER A 139 -4.07 6.66 24.72
CA SER A 139 -3.80 6.25 26.10
C SER A 139 -5.08 5.92 26.88
N SER A 140 -6.19 6.59 26.58
CA SER A 140 -7.50 6.36 27.21
C SER A 140 -8.27 5.17 26.63
N ARG A 141 -7.79 4.54 25.56
CA ARG A 141 -8.42 3.35 24.97
C ARG A 141 -8.29 2.13 25.88
N ALA A 142 -9.33 1.30 25.87
CA ALA A 142 -9.28 -0.01 26.52
C ALA A 142 -8.13 -0.84 25.94
N ALA A 143 -7.45 -1.62 26.80
CA ALA A 143 -6.25 -2.37 26.42
C ALA A 143 -6.47 -3.30 25.21
N GLN A 144 -7.66 -3.89 25.10
CA GLN A 144 -8.06 -4.78 24.01
C GLN A 144 -8.19 -4.09 22.63
N ASP A 145 -8.54 -2.80 22.60
CA ASP A 145 -8.75 -2.05 21.36
C ASP A 145 -7.52 -1.22 20.98
N LYS A 146 -6.70 -0.88 21.98
CA LYS A 146 -5.58 0.07 21.88
C LYS A 146 -4.62 -0.25 20.74
N VAL A 147 -4.24 -1.52 20.57
CA VAL A 147 -3.31 -1.94 19.51
C VAL A 147 -3.93 -1.69 18.13
N ALA A 148 -5.16 -2.14 17.92
CA ALA A 148 -5.85 -1.94 16.65
C ALA A 148 -6.05 -0.45 16.34
N ASP A 149 -6.40 0.35 17.34
CA ASP A 149 -6.58 1.80 17.22
C ASP A 149 -5.28 2.54 16.90
N PHE A 150 -4.16 2.14 17.54
CA PHE A 150 -2.82 2.67 17.21
C PHE A 150 -2.50 2.43 15.73
N TYR A 151 -2.64 1.20 15.26
CA TYR A 151 -2.28 0.85 13.88
C TYR A 151 -3.23 1.45 12.85
N ALA A 152 -4.52 1.57 13.16
CA ALA A 152 -5.48 2.29 12.30
C ALA A 152 -5.08 3.76 12.14
N LEU A 153 -4.73 4.43 13.25
CA LEU A 153 -4.27 5.82 13.22
C LEU A 153 -2.95 5.95 12.46
N TRP A 154 -1.95 5.14 12.81
CA TRP A 154 -0.63 5.11 12.16
C TRP A 154 -0.75 4.95 10.65
N SER A 155 -1.38 3.86 10.19
CA SER A 155 -1.46 3.55 8.77
C SER A 155 -2.20 4.63 8.00
N SER A 156 -3.17 5.30 8.62
CA SER A 156 -3.90 6.36 7.93
C SER A 156 -3.11 7.66 7.79
N LYS A 157 -2.24 7.98 8.76
CA LYS A 157 -1.28 9.09 8.63
C LYS A 157 -0.29 8.81 7.51
N GLU A 158 0.26 7.60 7.45
CA GLU A 158 1.16 7.15 6.38
C GLU A 158 0.48 7.12 5.01
N ALA A 159 -0.77 6.63 4.95
CA ALA A 159 -1.56 6.63 3.72
C ALA A 159 -1.84 8.05 3.22
N LEU A 160 -2.18 8.99 4.11
CA LEU A 160 -2.37 10.39 3.71
C LEU A 160 -1.06 11.03 3.25
N PHE A 161 0.05 10.78 3.96
CA PHE A 161 1.37 11.25 3.57
C PHE A 161 1.75 10.77 2.16
N LYS A 162 1.50 9.50 1.85
CA LYS A 162 1.73 8.93 0.50
C LYS A 162 0.82 9.56 -0.56
N LEU A 163 -0.45 9.81 -0.25
CA LEU A 163 -1.37 10.51 -1.16
C LEU A 163 -0.83 11.89 -1.50
N MET A 164 -0.47 12.69 -0.50
CA MET A 164 0.01 14.07 -0.71
C MET A 164 1.36 14.12 -1.43
N SER A 165 2.28 13.22 -1.07
CA SER A 165 3.57 13.07 -1.76
C SER A 165 3.38 12.72 -3.24
N SER A 166 2.39 11.90 -3.58
CA SER A 166 2.08 11.56 -4.99
C SER A 166 1.61 12.76 -5.81
N GLN A 167 1.07 13.78 -5.14
CA GLN A 167 0.52 15.00 -5.74
C GLN A 167 1.52 16.17 -5.74
N GLY A 168 2.74 15.97 -5.23
CA GLY A 168 3.72 17.04 -5.06
C GLY A 168 3.28 18.09 -4.04
N SER A 169 2.35 17.75 -3.13
CA SER A 169 1.90 18.62 -2.05
C SER A 169 2.79 18.44 -0.81
N GLU A 170 2.86 19.47 0.04
CA GLU A 170 3.52 19.34 1.35
C GLU A 170 2.86 18.25 2.19
N ALA A 171 3.63 17.65 3.11
CA ALA A 171 3.10 16.63 4.01
C ALA A 171 1.94 17.20 4.85
N PRO A 172 0.89 16.40 5.14
CA PRO A 172 -0.17 16.85 6.03
C PRO A 172 0.43 17.15 7.40
N LEU A 173 -0.06 18.20 8.05
CA LEU A 173 0.26 18.40 9.47
C LEU A 173 -0.26 17.19 10.26
N PRO A 174 0.46 16.69 11.27
CA PRO A 174 0.03 15.55 12.08
C PRO A 174 -1.40 15.68 12.62
N GLU A 175 -1.84 16.91 12.87
CA GLU A 175 -3.16 17.26 13.42
C GLU A 175 -4.32 17.08 12.42
N GLN A 176 -4.03 16.89 11.13
CA GLN A 176 -5.02 16.84 10.06
C GLN A 176 -5.64 15.46 9.82
N VAL A 177 -5.15 14.40 10.49
CA VAL A 177 -5.55 13.02 10.18
C VAL A 177 -6.62 12.46 11.12
N ALA A 178 -6.61 12.84 12.40
CA ALA A 178 -7.57 12.34 13.37
C ALA A 178 -7.93 13.36 14.45
N ALA A 179 -9.23 13.45 14.75
CA ALA A 179 -9.76 14.01 15.99
C ALA A 179 -10.49 12.89 16.73
N GLY A 180 -9.80 12.23 17.67
CA GLY A 180 -10.33 11.12 18.45
C GLY A 180 -10.54 9.83 17.63
N MET A 181 -11.69 9.18 17.80
CA MET A 181 -11.94 7.77 17.43
C MET A 181 -12.17 7.47 15.94
N ARG A 182 -12.17 8.48 15.07
CA ARG A 182 -12.46 8.29 13.64
C ARG A 182 -11.53 9.16 12.81
N LEU A 183 -10.72 8.49 12.00
CA LEU A 183 -10.11 9.06 10.82
C LEU A 183 -11.21 9.68 9.97
N ARG A 184 -11.16 10.99 9.78
CA ARG A 184 -12.16 11.70 8.98
C ARG A 184 -11.59 11.89 7.59
N SER A 185 -12.45 11.76 6.59
CA SER A 185 -12.18 12.40 5.31
C SER A 185 -11.98 13.90 5.56
N GLY A 186 -10.99 14.50 4.93
CA GLY A 186 -10.83 15.96 4.90
C GLY A 186 -11.64 16.60 3.76
N PRO A 187 -11.58 17.93 3.61
CA PRO A 187 -12.26 18.65 2.54
C PRO A 187 -11.85 18.22 1.11
N ALA A 188 -10.63 17.69 0.94
CA ALA A 188 -10.05 17.36 -0.36
C ALA A 188 -9.44 15.93 -0.41
N TRP A 189 -9.80 15.08 0.55
CA TRP A 189 -9.35 13.69 0.58
C TRP A 189 -10.28 12.83 1.41
N HIS A 190 -10.32 11.54 1.11
CA HIS A 190 -11.15 10.54 1.78
C HIS A 190 -10.29 9.42 2.32
N ALA A 191 -10.58 8.95 3.53
CA ALA A 191 -9.97 7.76 4.11
C ALA A 191 -10.97 6.63 4.28
N ARG A 192 -10.47 5.41 4.10
CA ARG A 192 -11.14 4.17 4.46
C ARG A 192 -10.13 3.25 5.12
N THR A 193 -10.55 2.58 6.18
CA THR A 193 -9.72 1.60 6.88
C THR A 193 -10.39 0.25 6.96
N TRP A 194 -9.57 -0.79 7.04
CA TRP A 194 -10.00 -2.16 7.21
C TRP A 194 -9.00 -2.96 8.01
N VAL A 195 -9.44 -4.11 8.51
CA VAL A 195 -8.55 -5.15 9.04
C VAL A 195 -8.75 -6.42 8.21
N GLN A 196 -7.66 -7.01 7.74
CA GLN A 196 -7.68 -8.26 6.97
C GLN A 196 -6.34 -9.01 7.14
N HIS A 197 -6.36 -10.31 7.41
CA HIS A 197 -5.15 -11.12 7.64
C HIS A 197 -4.20 -10.55 8.71
N GLY A 198 -4.75 -9.94 9.77
CA GLY A 198 -3.95 -9.29 10.82
C GLY A 198 -3.30 -7.97 10.39
N LEU A 199 -3.57 -7.46 9.18
CA LEU A 199 -3.12 -6.16 8.72
C LEU A 199 -4.18 -5.09 9.03
N ALA A 200 -3.76 -3.99 9.64
CA ALA A 200 -4.44 -2.72 9.48
C ALA A 200 -4.16 -2.19 8.07
N ILE A 201 -5.20 -1.86 7.32
CA ILE A 201 -5.11 -1.35 5.95
C ILE A 201 -5.77 0.01 5.93
N ALA A 202 -5.04 1.03 5.47
CA ALA A 202 -5.57 2.38 5.27
C ALA A 202 -5.39 2.82 3.81
N LEU A 203 -6.47 3.33 3.23
CA LEU A 203 -6.47 3.93 1.91
C LEU A 203 -6.96 5.37 2.01
N CYS A 204 -6.14 6.31 1.55
CA CYS A 204 -6.49 7.68 1.31
C CYS A 204 -6.63 7.92 -0.20
N SER A 205 -7.63 8.68 -0.62
CA SER A 205 -7.85 9.07 -2.02
C SER A 205 -8.26 10.53 -2.12
N ARG A 206 -8.05 11.17 -3.28
CA ARG A 206 -8.56 12.54 -3.51
C ARG A 206 -10.08 12.54 -3.59
N ASP A 207 -10.64 11.60 -4.35
CA ASP A 207 -12.09 11.49 -4.57
C ASP A 207 -12.71 10.35 -3.76
N ARG A 208 -14.01 10.44 -3.48
CA ARG A 208 -14.74 9.36 -2.81
C ARG A 208 -14.82 8.15 -3.73
N LEU A 209 -14.29 7.02 -3.27
CA LEU A 209 -14.23 5.78 -4.03
C LEU A 209 -15.46 4.89 -3.83
N TYR A 210 -16.03 4.38 -4.92
CA TYR A 210 -17.05 3.32 -4.90
C TYR A 210 -17.10 2.54 -6.23
N PRO A 211 -16.81 1.22 -6.26
CA PRO A 211 -16.36 0.36 -5.15
C PRO A 211 -14.85 0.48 -4.86
N VAL A 212 -14.43 -0.08 -3.72
CA VAL A 212 -13.01 -0.41 -3.44
C VAL A 212 -12.91 -1.92 -3.26
N ARG A 213 -12.39 -2.62 -4.27
CA ARG A 213 -12.19 -4.07 -4.23
C ARG A 213 -10.87 -4.38 -3.54
N ARG A 214 -10.88 -5.34 -2.62
CA ARG A 214 -9.68 -5.78 -1.88
C ARG A 214 -9.50 -7.26 -2.14
N ILE A 215 -8.43 -7.62 -2.84
CA ILE A 215 -8.24 -8.96 -3.36
C ILE A 215 -6.92 -9.48 -2.81
N CYS A 216 -6.99 -10.57 -2.05
CA CYS A 216 -5.81 -11.28 -1.61
C CYS A 216 -5.44 -12.29 -2.68
N LEU A 217 -4.38 -12.00 -3.42
CA LEU A 217 -3.89 -12.83 -4.49
C LEU A 217 -3.13 -14.02 -3.92
N SER A 218 -3.32 -15.17 -4.58
CA SER A 218 -2.61 -16.41 -4.30
C SER A 218 -2.09 -17.04 -5.59
N GLY A 219 -1.10 -17.91 -5.50
CA GLY A 219 -0.56 -18.62 -6.66
C GLY A 219 0.62 -17.92 -7.34
N ALA A 220 1.14 -18.59 -8.37
CA ALA A 220 2.53 -18.46 -8.81
C ALA A 220 2.81 -17.45 -9.93
N SER A 221 1.79 -16.81 -10.51
CA SER A 221 1.99 -15.98 -11.69
C SER A 221 0.90 -14.91 -11.87
N PRO A 222 1.19 -13.81 -12.60
CA PRO A 222 0.19 -12.82 -12.98
C PRO A 222 -1.00 -13.42 -13.74
N ALA A 223 -0.78 -14.46 -14.55
CA ALA A 223 -1.85 -15.16 -15.27
C ALA A 223 -2.83 -15.87 -14.31
N ALA A 224 -2.32 -16.51 -13.25
CA ALA A 224 -3.15 -17.13 -12.21
C ALA A 224 -3.91 -16.09 -11.38
N TRP A 225 -3.34 -14.90 -11.19
CA TRP A 225 -4.00 -13.80 -10.49
C TRP A 225 -5.14 -13.19 -11.31
N LEU A 226 -5.04 -13.16 -12.64
CA LEU A 226 -6.09 -12.62 -13.51
C LEU A 226 -7.42 -13.37 -13.36
N GLN A 227 -7.37 -14.69 -13.16
CA GLN A 227 -8.56 -15.51 -12.90
C GLN A 227 -9.26 -15.10 -11.59
N GLN A 228 -8.49 -14.70 -10.57
CA GLN A 228 -9.02 -14.25 -9.28
C GLN A 228 -9.68 -12.87 -9.38
N LEU A 229 -9.19 -11.99 -10.24
CA LEU A 229 -9.81 -10.67 -10.47
C LEU A 229 -11.20 -10.78 -11.12
N ASN A 230 -11.38 -11.76 -12.00
CA ASN A 230 -12.62 -11.97 -12.77
C ASN A 230 -13.68 -12.79 -11.99
N GLY A 231 -13.26 -13.58 -10.99
CA GLY A 231 -14.15 -14.41 -10.17
C GLY A 231 -14.61 -13.77 -8.85
N SER A 232 -14.18 -12.55 -8.54
CA SER A 232 -14.44 -11.85 -7.26
C SER A 232 -15.42 -10.68 -7.37
#